data_AF-A0A959GN25-F1
#
_entry.id   AF-A0A959GN25-F1
#
_cell.length_a   1.000
_cell.length_b   1.000
_cell.length_c   1.000
_cell.angle_alpha   90.00
_cell.angle_beta   90.00
_cell.angle_gamma   90.00
#
_symmetry.space_group_name_H-M   'P 1'
#
loop_
_entity.id
_entity.type
_entity.pdbx_description
1 polymer ?
#
loop_
_entity_poly.entity_id
_entity_poly.type
_entity_poly.pdbx_seq_one_letter_code
_entity_poly.pdbx_strand_id
1 'polypeptide(L)'
;ETGNDDPCNLTIYGVAADNAATFSATDFDISSRPRTANSVAWAPPHWLSISDAGPAQKTPGLEAILQEIVNRAGYTSASSIAFVIEGTGRRVAESFDGPAGGPTLCIEYFATPPDYDCPSLSAFIGDACDDGDNTTINDTIDSDCNCSGTPTACTGIGDADGDGVCSNVDCDDNNPNIATQPGDACDDGDPATVNDVIDANCGCAGTLNSCPGVGDQDGDGICSDVDCNDNDP
;
A
#
# COMPACT_ATOMS: atom_id res chain seq x y z
N GLU A 1 -0.88 -26.37 -28.65
CA GLU A 1 -2.11 -25.74 -29.20
C GLU A 1 -2.27 -24.35 -28.55
N THR A 2 -2.84 -23.35 -29.23
CA THR A 2 -3.00 -21.96 -28.71
C THR A 2 -4.41 -21.69 -28.19
N GLY A 3 -5.05 -22.71 -27.61
CA GLY A 3 -6.40 -22.60 -27.09
C GLY A 3 -6.49 -21.64 -25.91
N ASN A 4 -7.31 -20.61 -26.03
CA ASN A 4 -7.60 -19.64 -24.98
C ASN A 4 -9.12 -19.50 -24.83
N ASP A 5 -9.64 -19.61 -23.61
CA ASP A 5 -11.03 -19.27 -23.27
C ASP A 5 -11.02 -18.23 -22.15
N ASP A 6 -11.72 -17.11 -22.38
CA ASP A 6 -11.73 -15.95 -21.49
C ASP A 6 -13.15 -15.65 -20.93
N PRO A 7 -13.25 -15.11 -19.70
CA PRO A 7 -12.13 -14.81 -18.79
C PRO A 7 -11.52 -16.11 -18.21
N CYS A 8 -10.19 -16.12 -18.10
CA CYS A 8 -9.47 -17.20 -17.42
C CYS A 8 -9.13 -16.78 -16.00
N ASN A 9 -9.86 -17.35 -15.03
CA ASN A 9 -9.74 -17.06 -13.61
C ASN A 9 -9.46 -18.37 -12.90
N LEU A 10 -8.24 -18.51 -12.40
CA LEU A 10 -7.74 -19.71 -11.77
C LEU A 10 -7.43 -19.45 -10.30
N THR A 11 -7.47 -20.50 -9.49
CA THR A 11 -6.98 -20.51 -8.12
C THR A 11 -6.04 -21.68 -7.97
N ILE A 12 -4.86 -21.39 -7.43
CA ILE A 12 -3.79 -22.35 -7.20
C ILE A 12 -3.80 -22.71 -5.72
N TYR A 13 -3.82 -24.01 -5.44
CA TYR A 13 -3.66 -24.60 -4.12
C TYR A 13 -2.47 -25.55 -4.12
N GLY A 14 -1.96 -25.86 -2.93
CA GLY A 14 -1.10 -27.01 -2.70
C GLY A 14 -1.92 -28.22 -2.23
N VAL A 15 -1.40 -29.43 -2.42
CA VAL A 15 -1.91 -30.62 -1.73
C VAL A 15 -1.36 -30.61 -0.30
N ALA A 16 -2.24 -30.55 0.70
CA ALA A 16 -1.88 -30.51 2.11
C ALA A 16 -1.48 -31.90 2.65
N ALA A 17 -0.30 -32.36 2.24
CA ALA A 17 0.31 -33.62 2.65
C ALA A 17 1.80 -33.43 2.93
N ASP A 18 2.34 -34.23 3.86
CA ASP A 18 3.76 -34.20 4.23
C ASP A 18 4.67 -34.66 3.07
N ASN A 19 4.14 -35.55 2.23
CA ASN A 19 4.74 -36.02 0.98
C ASN A 19 3.59 -36.31 0.00
N ALA A 20 3.47 -35.51 -1.06
CA ALA A 20 2.38 -35.68 -2.03
C ALA A 20 2.50 -37.04 -2.74
N ALA A 21 1.45 -37.87 -2.64
CA ALA A 21 1.41 -39.15 -3.32
C ALA A 21 1.36 -38.99 -4.85
N THR A 22 1.91 -39.96 -5.58
CA THR A 22 1.76 -40.05 -7.04
C THR A 22 0.28 -40.06 -7.43
N PHE A 23 -0.07 -39.39 -8.52
CA PHE A 23 -1.44 -39.43 -9.04
C PHE A 23 -1.78 -40.82 -9.57
N SER A 24 -3.04 -41.21 -9.42
CA SER A 24 -3.54 -42.50 -9.88
C SER A 24 -4.78 -42.37 -10.76
N ALA A 25 -5.17 -43.46 -11.41
CA ALA A 25 -6.37 -43.50 -12.24
C ALA A 25 -7.67 -43.71 -11.44
N THR A 26 -7.63 -43.68 -10.10
CA THR A 26 -8.85 -43.80 -9.30
C THR A 26 -9.72 -42.56 -9.46
N ASP A 27 -11.03 -42.75 -9.51
CA ASP A 27 -11.97 -41.64 -9.60
C ASP A 27 -11.73 -40.65 -8.45
N PHE A 28 -11.73 -39.36 -8.80
CA PHE A 28 -11.53 -38.25 -7.87
C PHE A 28 -10.16 -38.18 -7.18
N ASP A 29 -9.13 -38.87 -7.69
CA ASP A 29 -7.77 -38.88 -7.10
C ASP A 29 -7.18 -37.49 -6.88
N ILE A 30 -7.52 -36.51 -7.73
CA ILE A 30 -7.06 -35.12 -7.62
C ILE A 30 -8.01 -34.29 -6.76
N SER A 31 -9.32 -34.34 -7.04
CA SER A 31 -10.31 -33.46 -6.42
C SER A 31 -10.60 -33.78 -4.95
N SER A 32 -10.35 -35.01 -4.52
CA SER A 32 -10.54 -35.43 -3.12
C SER A 32 -9.34 -35.13 -2.21
N ARG A 33 -8.20 -34.69 -2.75
CA ARG A 33 -7.00 -34.45 -1.94
C ARG A 33 -7.21 -33.24 -1.03
N PRO A 34 -6.78 -33.33 0.26
CA PRO A 34 -6.75 -32.17 1.14
C PRO A 34 -5.92 -31.05 0.51
N ARG A 35 -6.42 -29.82 0.61
CA ARG A 35 -5.76 -28.63 0.06
C ARG A 35 -5.17 -27.80 1.18
N THR A 36 -4.16 -27.01 0.82
CA THR A 36 -3.65 -25.96 1.69
C THR A 36 -4.76 -24.97 2.06
N ALA A 37 -4.68 -24.39 3.25
CA ALA A 37 -5.55 -23.30 3.67
C ALA A 37 -5.26 -22.03 2.86
N ASN A 38 -3.98 -21.79 2.57
CA ASN A 38 -3.55 -20.72 1.68
C ASN A 38 -3.78 -21.10 0.21
N SER A 39 -4.13 -20.10 -0.60
CA SER A 39 -4.32 -20.22 -2.04
C SER A 39 -3.99 -18.91 -2.73
N VAL A 40 -3.73 -18.98 -4.04
CA VAL A 40 -3.34 -17.83 -4.86
C VAL A 40 -4.25 -17.73 -6.07
N ALA A 41 -4.89 -16.58 -6.23
CA ALA A 41 -5.67 -16.28 -7.43
C ALA A 41 -4.74 -15.96 -8.60
N TRP A 42 -5.01 -16.50 -9.78
CA TRP A 42 -4.24 -16.26 -10.99
C TRP A 42 -5.17 -16.03 -12.18
N ALA A 43 -5.05 -14.86 -12.81
CA ALA A 43 -5.77 -14.51 -14.02
C ALA A 43 -4.76 -14.34 -15.18
N PRO A 44 -4.27 -15.45 -15.78
CA PRO A 44 -3.28 -15.34 -16.84
C PRO A 44 -3.87 -14.62 -18.07
N PRO A 45 -3.14 -13.70 -18.71
CA PRO A 45 -3.55 -13.15 -20.00
C PRO A 45 -3.50 -14.23 -21.09
N HIS A 46 -3.97 -13.88 -22.29
CA HIS A 46 -3.90 -14.76 -23.46
C HIS A 46 -2.48 -15.24 -23.77
N TRP A 47 -2.34 -16.51 -24.13
CA TRP A 47 -1.09 -17.10 -24.62
C TRP A 47 -1.10 -17.11 -26.15
N LEU A 48 -0.12 -16.43 -26.76
CA LEU A 48 -0.16 -16.10 -28.18
C LEU A 48 0.53 -17.16 -29.04
N SER A 49 1.58 -17.80 -28.52
CA SER A 49 2.36 -18.79 -29.25
C SER A 49 2.54 -20.09 -28.46
N ILE A 50 2.79 -21.16 -29.19
CA ILE A 50 3.22 -22.44 -28.60
C ILE A 50 4.62 -22.23 -28.00
N SER A 51 4.83 -22.77 -26.80
CA SER A 51 6.10 -22.68 -26.05
C SER A 51 6.47 -21.27 -25.55
N ASP A 52 5.51 -20.34 -25.47
CA ASP A 52 5.73 -19.09 -24.74
C ASP A 52 6.06 -19.37 -23.26
N ALA A 53 7.09 -18.74 -22.73
CA ALA A 53 7.53 -18.84 -21.34
C ALA A 53 7.87 -17.45 -20.77
N GLY A 54 7.00 -16.48 -21.02
CA GLY A 54 7.17 -15.10 -20.62
C GLY A 54 6.27 -14.69 -19.45
N PRO A 55 6.13 -13.36 -19.21
CA PRO A 55 5.28 -12.83 -18.13
C PRO A 55 3.82 -13.31 -18.18
N ALA A 56 3.29 -13.59 -19.37
CA ALA A 56 1.92 -14.07 -19.56
C ALA A 56 1.68 -15.50 -19.02
N GLN A 57 2.72 -16.32 -18.94
CA GLN A 57 2.66 -17.71 -18.44
C GLN A 57 3.08 -17.82 -16.98
N LYS A 58 3.61 -16.73 -16.41
CA LYS A 58 4.11 -16.71 -15.04
C LYS A 58 2.94 -16.63 -14.04
N THR A 59 2.97 -17.49 -13.02
CA THR A 59 2.05 -17.39 -11.88
C THR A 59 2.45 -16.22 -10.97
N PRO A 60 1.53 -15.73 -10.12
CA PRO A 60 1.91 -14.94 -8.96
C PRO A 60 2.80 -15.76 -8.00
N GLY A 61 3.30 -15.10 -6.95
CA GLY A 61 4.05 -15.75 -5.88
C GLY A 61 3.25 -16.90 -5.25
N LEU A 62 3.93 -18.03 -5.00
CA LEU A 62 3.35 -19.24 -4.40
C LEU A 62 3.87 -19.48 -2.97
N GLU A 63 4.51 -18.47 -2.37
CA GLU A 63 5.22 -18.57 -1.09
C GLU A 63 4.32 -19.03 0.05
N ALA A 64 3.11 -18.48 0.19
CA ALA A 64 2.19 -18.86 1.26
C ALA A 64 1.76 -20.34 1.16
N ILE A 65 1.55 -20.85 -0.06
CA ILE A 65 1.21 -22.25 -0.31
C ILE A 65 2.40 -23.16 -0.01
N LEU A 66 3.57 -22.83 -0.52
CA LEU A 66 4.79 -23.61 -0.33
C LEU A 66 5.20 -23.65 1.15
N GLN A 67 5.16 -22.51 1.83
CA GLN A 67 5.54 -22.41 3.24
C GLN A 67 4.60 -23.23 4.13
N GLU A 68 3.30 -23.25 3.81
CA GLU A 68 2.35 -24.10 4.54
C GLU A 68 2.72 -25.58 4.44
N ILE A 69 3.12 -26.08 3.26
CA ILE A 69 3.53 -27.48 3.06
C ILE A 69 4.86 -27.77 3.75
N VAL A 70 5.84 -26.88 3.60
CA VAL A 70 7.19 -27.07 4.18
C VAL A 70 7.16 -27.01 5.71
N ASN A 71 6.22 -26.26 6.31
CA ASN A 71 6.04 -26.17 7.75
C ASN A 71 5.37 -27.42 8.37
N ARG A 72 4.91 -28.37 7.55
CA ARG A 72 4.28 -29.59 8.08
C ARG A 72 5.32 -30.45 8.78
N ALA A 73 5.00 -30.94 9.97
CA ALA A 73 5.94 -31.66 10.82
C ALA A 73 6.59 -32.91 10.17
N GLY A 74 5.90 -33.55 9.23
CA GLY A 74 6.42 -34.71 8.49
C GLY A 74 7.11 -34.38 7.16
N TYR A 75 7.16 -33.11 6.75
CA TYR A 75 7.83 -32.71 5.51
C TYR A 75 9.35 -32.85 5.65
N THR A 76 10.00 -33.35 4.60
CA THR A 76 11.46 -33.51 4.54
C THR A 76 11.99 -33.08 3.18
N SER A 77 13.31 -32.94 3.02
CA SER A 77 13.93 -32.63 1.72
C SER A 77 13.74 -33.71 0.66
N ALA A 78 13.23 -34.89 1.03
CA ALA A 78 12.87 -35.97 0.11
C ALA A 78 11.37 -35.99 -0.23
N SER A 79 10.57 -35.13 0.40
CA SER A 79 9.14 -35.03 0.15
C SER A 79 8.84 -34.41 -1.22
N SER A 80 7.74 -34.84 -1.82
CA SER A 80 7.19 -34.28 -3.06
C SER A 80 6.10 -33.25 -2.75
N ILE A 81 6.02 -32.21 -3.58
CA ILE A 81 4.97 -31.17 -3.54
C ILE A 81 4.11 -31.32 -4.80
N ALA A 82 2.79 -31.18 -4.64
CA ALA A 82 1.85 -31.13 -5.73
C ALA A 82 0.98 -29.88 -5.62
N PHE A 83 0.72 -29.24 -6.77
CA PHE A 83 -0.20 -28.12 -6.89
C PHE A 83 -1.48 -28.57 -7.58
N VAL A 84 -2.60 -27.96 -7.19
CA VAL A 84 -3.91 -28.12 -7.81
C VAL A 84 -4.33 -26.75 -8.34
N ILE A 85 -4.61 -26.68 -9.64
CA ILE A 85 -5.10 -25.47 -10.29
C ILE A 85 -6.53 -25.74 -10.73
N GLU A 86 -7.45 -24.90 -10.32
CA GLU A 86 -8.86 -24.98 -10.71
C GLU A 86 -9.41 -23.60 -11.05
N GLY A 87 -10.56 -23.55 -11.73
CA GLY A 87 -11.21 -22.30 -12.05
C GLY A 87 -11.96 -22.37 -13.38
N THR A 88 -12.09 -21.22 -14.04
CA THR A 88 -12.77 -21.07 -15.32
C THR A 88 -11.82 -20.58 -16.41
N GLY A 89 -12.22 -20.77 -17.67
CA GLY A 89 -11.42 -20.43 -18.84
C GLY A 89 -10.39 -21.50 -19.18
N ARG A 90 -9.49 -21.20 -20.11
CA ARG A 90 -8.53 -22.17 -20.64
C ARG A 90 -7.22 -21.52 -21.04
N ARG A 91 -6.12 -22.16 -20.63
CA ARG A 91 -4.77 -21.99 -21.17
C ARG A 91 -4.19 -23.39 -21.42
N VAL A 92 -3.33 -23.54 -22.41
CA VAL A 92 -2.75 -24.86 -22.73
C VAL A 92 -1.25 -24.84 -22.51
N ALA A 93 -0.83 -25.56 -21.47
CA ALA A 93 0.56 -25.80 -21.15
C ALA A 93 1.00 -27.19 -21.59
N GLU A 94 2.31 -27.37 -21.75
CA GLU A 94 2.90 -28.65 -22.06
C GLU A 94 3.47 -29.29 -20.78
N SER A 95 3.32 -30.61 -20.64
CA SER A 95 3.90 -31.35 -19.52
C SER A 95 5.40 -31.58 -19.72
N PHE A 96 6.10 -31.92 -18.64
CA PHE A 96 7.52 -32.29 -18.70
C PHE A 96 7.83 -33.42 -19.70
N ASP A 97 6.95 -34.42 -19.81
CA ASP A 97 7.10 -35.54 -20.74
C ASP A 97 6.81 -35.17 -22.21
N GLY A 98 6.48 -33.91 -22.49
CA GLY A 98 6.27 -33.38 -23.83
C GLY A 98 7.56 -32.91 -24.51
N PRO A 99 7.57 -32.80 -25.86
CA PRO A 99 8.74 -32.37 -26.62
C PRO A 99 9.27 -30.96 -26.33
N ALA A 100 8.47 -30.02 -25.80
CA ALA A 100 8.88 -28.63 -25.61
C ALA A 100 9.40 -28.27 -24.21
N GLY A 101 9.46 -29.25 -23.30
CA GLY A 101 9.80 -29.01 -21.90
C GLY A 101 8.59 -28.54 -21.08
N GLY A 102 8.53 -29.00 -19.83
CA GLY A 102 7.41 -28.73 -18.92
C GLY A 102 7.54 -27.39 -18.19
N PRO A 103 6.56 -27.07 -17.33
CA PRO A 103 6.65 -25.91 -16.43
C PRO A 103 7.86 -26.04 -15.51
N THR A 104 8.54 -24.91 -15.29
CA THR A 104 9.64 -24.79 -14.32
C THR A 104 9.14 -24.15 -13.04
N LEU A 105 9.43 -24.77 -11.90
CA LEU A 105 9.23 -24.14 -10.60
C LEU A 105 10.51 -23.40 -10.19
N CYS A 106 10.44 -22.08 -10.10
CA CYS A 106 11.53 -21.25 -9.60
C CYS A 106 11.34 -21.00 -8.09
N ILE A 107 12.31 -21.41 -7.28
CA ILE A 107 12.30 -21.20 -5.83
C ILE A 107 13.56 -20.45 -5.44
N GLU A 108 13.37 -19.30 -4.79
CA GLU A 108 14.40 -18.62 -4.02
C GLU A 108 14.01 -18.74 -2.55
N TYR A 109 14.92 -19.24 -1.72
CA TYR A 109 14.67 -19.46 -0.30
C TYR A 109 15.93 -19.17 0.50
N PHE A 110 15.74 -18.82 1.76
CA PHE A 110 16.83 -18.69 2.73
C PHE A 110 16.89 -20.01 3.53
N ALA A 111 18.04 -20.69 3.50
CA ALA A 111 18.23 -22.00 4.15
C ALA A 111 18.12 -21.94 5.68
N THR A 112 18.33 -20.76 6.23
CA THR A 112 17.90 -20.35 7.56
C THR A 112 16.89 -19.23 7.34
N PRO A 113 15.81 -19.13 8.13
CA PRO A 113 15.10 -17.87 8.25
C PRO A 113 16.14 -16.76 8.41
N PRO A 114 15.92 -15.56 7.87
CA PRO A 114 16.74 -14.43 8.27
C PRO A 114 16.83 -14.44 9.79
N ASP A 115 18.01 -14.23 10.34
CA ASP A 115 18.17 -14.05 11.78
C ASP A 115 17.50 -12.71 12.11
N TYR A 116 16.17 -12.76 12.23
CA TYR A 116 15.35 -11.64 12.60
C TYR A 116 15.78 -11.25 14.00
N ASP A 117 16.13 -9.98 14.19
CA ASP A 117 16.39 -9.46 15.53
C ASP A 117 15.18 -9.70 16.46
N CYS A 118 13.97 -9.74 15.88
CA CYS A 118 12.71 -10.02 16.54
C CYS A 118 11.97 -11.23 15.95
N PRO A 119 12.35 -12.48 16.29
CA PRO A 119 11.83 -13.71 15.66
C PRO A 119 10.31 -13.92 15.83
N SER A 120 9.72 -13.48 16.95
CA SER A 120 8.28 -13.61 17.19
C SER A 120 7.43 -12.70 16.30
N LEU A 121 8.03 -11.62 15.78
CA LEU A 121 7.39 -10.66 14.89
C LEU A 121 7.75 -10.90 13.41
N SER A 122 8.76 -11.74 13.14
CA SER A 122 9.35 -11.88 11.80
C SER A 122 9.82 -10.54 11.22
N ALA A 123 10.44 -9.70 12.07
CA ALA A 123 10.85 -8.34 11.77
C ALA A 123 12.31 -8.06 12.21
N PHE A 124 12.95 -7.10 11.56
CA PHE A 124 14.26 -6.55 11.93
C PHE A 124 14.12 -5.27 12.75
N ILE A 125 15.16 -4.92 13.52
CA ILE A 125 15.21 -3.62 14.20
C ILE A 125 15.19 -2.51 13.13
N GLY A 126 14.31 -1.52 13.33
CA GLY A 126 14.09 -0.42 12.40
C GLY A 126 13.06 -0.69 11.31
N ASP A 127 12.48 -1.89 11.23
CA ASP A 127 11.32 -2.12 10.37
C ASP A 127 10.15 -1.23 10.82
N ALA A 128 9.39 -0.73 9.85
CA ALA A 128 8.19 0.05 10.12
C ALA A 128 7.11 -0.82 10.77
N CYS A 129 6.41 -0.26 11.74
CA CYS A 129 5.30 -0.92 12.43
C CYS A 129 4.22 0.12 12.77
N ASP A 130 3.18 -0.28 13.52
CA ASP A 130 2.14 0.60 14.06
C ASP A 130 1.87 0.13 15.50
N ASP A 131 2.16 0.97 16.49
CA ASP A 131 1.95 0.65 17.92
C ASP A 131 0.53 0.98 18.40
N GLY A 132 -0.28 1.58 17.53
CA GLY A 132 -1.64 2.04 17.79
C GLY A 132 -1.72 3.27 18.69
N ASP A 133 -0.59 3.88 19.04
CA ASP A 133 -0.52 5.10 19.83
C ASP A 133 -0.51 6.33 18.90
N ASN A 134 -1.65 7.02 18.83
CA ASN A 134 -1.77 8.23 18.02
C ASN A 134 -0.96 9.43 18.54
N THR A 135 -0.23 9.25 19.65
CA THR A 135 0.68 10.27 20.22
C THR A 135 2.11 10.14 19.68
N THR A 136 2.39 9.13 18.87
CA THR A 136 3.69 8.86 18.27
C THR A 136 3.61 8.85 16.74
N ILE A 137 4.74 9.14 16.10
CA ILE A 137 4.91 9.05 14.64
C ILE A 137 6.17 8.27 14.30
N ASN A 138 6.25 7.79 13.05
CA ASN A 138 7.39 7.02 12.53
C ASN A 138 7.70 5.79 13.40
N ASP A 139 6.69 4.97 13.68
CA ASP A 139 6.82 3.80 14.52
C ASP A 139 7.76 2.77 13.90
N THR A 140 8.70 2.32 14.71
CA THR A 140 9.70 1.34 14.30
C THR A 140 9.89 0.27 15.37
N ILE A 141 10.35 -0.90 14.93
CA ILE A 141 10.75 -1.98 15.83
C ILE A 141 12.05 -1.59 16.56
N ASP A 142 12.00 -1.51 17.88
CA ASP A 142 13.13 -1.16 18.74
C ASP A 142 14.02 -2.38 19.09
N SER A 143 15.10 -2.15 19.84
CA SER A 143 16.04 -3.21 20.26
C SER A 143 15.46 -4.23 21.24
N ASP A 144 14.34 -3.90 21.87
CA ASP A 144 13.62 -4.78 22.80
C ASP A 144 12.42 -5.46 22.10
N CYS A 145 12.31 -5.33 20.78
CA CYS A 145 11.25 -5.87 19.94
C CYS A 145 9.84 -5.32 20.25
N ASN A 146 9.76 -4.08 20.70
CA ASN A 146 8.51 -3.34 20.77
C ASN A 146 8.32 -2.52 19.49
N CYS A 147 7.06 -2.28 19.12
CA CYS A 147 6.75 -1.22 18.18
C CYS A 147 6.61 0.08 18.97
N SER A 148 7.38 1.10 18.61
CA SER A 148 7.30 2.41 19.26
C SER A 148 7.69 3.51 18.29
N GLY A 149 6.95 4.62 18.32
CA GLY A 149 7.28 5.82 17.55
C GLY A 149 7.97 6.92 18.34
N THR A 150 8.28 8.00 17.63
CA THR A 150 8.78 9.24 18.24
C THR A 150 7.59 10.07 18.71
N PRO A 151 7.55 10.51 19.98
CA PRO A 151 6.47 11.35 20.48
C PRO A 151 6.27 12.60 19.61
N THR A 152 5.04 12.84 19.17
CA THR A 152 4.65 14.11 18.55
C THR A 152 4.26 15.13 19.63
N ALA A 153 4.27 16.41 19.29
CA ALA A 153 3.70 17.48 20.13
C ALA A 153 2.17 17.29 20.32
N CYS A 154 1.55 16.43 19.51
CA CYS A 154 0.10 16.25 19.40
C CYS A 154 -0.42 15.05 20.19
N THR A 155 0.00 14.95 21.45
CA THR A 155 -0.36 13.84 22.34
C THR A 155 -1.88 13.71 22.51
N GLY A 156 -2.44 12.60 22.05
CA GLY A 156 -3.82 12.14 22.28
C GLY A 156 -4.82 12.62 21.25
N ILE A 157 -4.38 13.46 20.30
CA ILE A 157 -5.22 14.09 19.29
C ILE A 157 -4.72 13.75 17.88
N GLY A 158 -3.41 13.52 17.70
CA GLY A 158 -2.80 13.24 16.41
C GLY A 158 -2.50 14.49 15.58
N ASP A 159 -1.81 14.28 14.48
CA ASP A 159 -1.50 15.22 13.40
C ASP A 159 -1.94 14.50 12.11
N ALA A 160 -3.08 14.91 11.55
CA ALA A 160 -3.80 14.12 10.56
C ALA A 160 -3.17 14.18 9.15
N ASP A 161 -2.48 15.26 8.82
CA ASP A 161 -1.87 15.45 7.50
C ASP A 161 -0.33 15.56 7.54
N GLY A 162 0.26 15.63 8.73
CA GLY A 162 1.70 15.51 8.99
C GLY A 162 2.47 16.82 8.84
N ASP A 163 1.84 17.98 8.99
CA ASP A 163 2.50 19.28 8.89
C ASP A 163 3.12 19.79 10.20
N GLY A 164 2.88 19.09 11.32
CA GLY A 164 3.39 19.41 12.64
C GLY A 164 2.46 20.24 13.52
N VAL A 165 1.24 20.55 13.06
CA VAL A 165 0.16 21.17 13.85
C VAL A 165 -0.83 20.09 14.31
N CYS A 166 -1.29 20.18 15.55
CA CYS A 166 -2.17 19.16 16.11
C CYS A 166 -3.59 19.30 15.59
N SER A 167 -4.30 18.20 15.33
CA SER A 167 -5.63 18.23 14.70
C SER A 167 -6.72 19.02 15.44
N ASN A 168 -6.51 19.38 16.71
CA ASN A 168 -7.42 20.27 17.45
C ASN A 168 -7.06 21.76 17.34
N VAL A 169 -5.97 22.08 16.67
CA VAL A 169 -5.40 23.41 16.45
C VAL A 169 -5.30 23.70 14.96
N ASP A 170 -5.16 22.65 14.14
CA ASP A 170 -5.15 22.70 12.69
C ASP A 170 -6.54 23.05 12.13
N CYS A 171 -6.54 23.93 11.14
CA CYS A 171 -7.73 24.36 10.42
C CYS A 171 -8.07 23.47 9.21
N ASP A 172 -7.14 22.66 8.70
CA ASP A 172 -7.39 21.68 7.64
C ASP A 172 -6.57 20.39 7.80
N ASP A 173 -7.10 19.47 8.61
CA ASP A 173 -6.60 18.11 8.90
C ASP A 173 -6.26 17.21 7.67
N ASN A 174 -6.45 17.66 6.43
CA ASN A 174 -6.20 16.88 5.22
C ASN A 174 -5.24 17.54 4.22
N ASN A 175 -4.64 18.68 4.56
CA ASN A 175 -3.82 19.44 3.61
C ASN A 175 -2.56 20.03 4.27
N PRO A 176 -1.41 19.37 4.15
CA PRO A 176 -0.20 19.73 4.90
C PRO A 176 0.48 21.03 4.40
N ASN A 177 -0.14 21.73 3.46
CA ASN A 177 0.27 23.07 3.03
C ASN A 177 -0.51 24.18 3.73
N ILE A 178 -1.52 23.84 4.55
CA ILE A 178 -2.36 24.77 5.32
C ILE A 178 -2.05 24.59 6.81
N ALA A 179 -0.79 24.84 7.17
CA ALA A 179 -0.26 24.67 8.54
C ALA A 179 -0.62 25.80 9.51
N THR A 180 -1.89 26.21 9.52
CA THR A 180 -2.31 27.48 10.12
C THR A 180 -3.20 27.31 11.34
N GLN A 181 -2.81 27.91 12.45
CA GLN A 181 -3.63 28.09 13.66
C GLN A 181 -4.27 29.49 13.69
N PRO A 182 -5.32 29.73 14.50
CA PRO A 182 -5.85 31.08 14.71
C PRO A 182 -4.75 32.10 15.06
N GLY A 183 -4.66 33.17 14.28
CA GLY A 183 -3.64 34.22 14.37
C GLY A 183 -2.50 34.11 13.35
N ASP A 184 -2.37 33.00 12.62
CA ASP A 184 -1.42 32.88 11.52
C ASP A 184 -1.85 33.71 10.32
N ALA A 185 -0.87 34.21 9.55
CA ALA A 185 -1.14 34.99 8.35
C ALA A 185 -1.74 34.12 7.25
N CYS A 186 -2.73 34.67 6.54
CA CYS A 186 -3.38 34.03 5.42
C CYS A 186 -3.68 35.08 4.32
N ASP A 187 -4.36 34.68 3.25
CA ASP A 187 -4.85 35.57 2.19
C ASP A 187 -6.31 35.21 1.93
N ASP A 188 -7.25 36.13 2.22
CA ASP A 188 -8.69 35.90 2.04
C ASP A 188 -9.17 36.19 0.61
N GLY A 189 -8.27 36.67 -0.25
CA GLY A 189 -8.52 37.03 -1.64
C GLY A 189 -9.35 38.31 -1.80
N ASP A 190 -9.67 39.03 -0.73
CA ASP A 190 -10.37 40.31 -0.78
C ASP A 190 -9.36 41.48 -0.80
N PRO A 191 -9.25 42.23 -1.92
CA PRO A 191 -8.33 43.37 -2.01
C PRO A 191 -8.72 44.55 -1.08
N ALA A 192 -9.90 44.52 -0.46
CA ALA A 192 -10.35 45.51 0.51
C ALA A 192 -9.71 45.34 1.90
N THR A 193 -9.08 44.20 2.16
CA THR A 193 -8.53 43.83 3.46
C THR A 193 -7.00 43.74 3.39
N VAL A 194 -6.37 43.99 4.53
CA VAL A 194 -4.92 43.87 4.73
C VAL A 194 -4.63 43.19 6.05
N ASN A 195 -3.46 42.58 6.14
CA ASN A 195 -3.00 41.80 7.29
C ASN A 195 -3.98 40.66 7.62
N ASP A 196 -4.32 39.84 6.62
CA ASP A 196 -5.28 38.77 6.81
C ASP A 196 -4.71 37.72 7.75
N VAL A 197 -5.52 37.36 8.74
CA VAL A 197 -5.18 36.39 9.76
C VAL A 197 -6.31 35.38 9.90
N ILE A 198 -5.95 34.17 10.29
CA ILE A 198 -6.95 33.15 10.59
C ILE A 198 -7.66 33.50 11.89
N ASP A 199 -8.98 33.54 11.85
CA ASP A 199 -9.82 33.81 13.01
C ASP A 199 -10.07 32.54 13.85
N ALA A 200 -10.79 32.70 14.97
CA ALA A 200 -11.10 31.59 15.86
C ALA A 200 -12.04 30.52 15.25
N ASN A 201 -12.60 30.77 14.07
CA ASN A 201 -13.48 29.85 13.34
C ASN A 201 -12.80 29.29 12.06
N CYS A 202 -11.47 29.40 11.96
CA CYS A 202 -10.70 28.99 10.78
C CYS A 202 -11.08 29.74 9.48
N GLY A 203 -11.68 30.93 9.60
CA GLY A 203 -11.86 31.84 8.48
C GLY A 203 -10.61 32.69 8.30
N CYS A 204 -10.16 32.88 7.07
CA CYS A 204 -9.18 33.93 6.76
C CYS A 204 -9.91 35.26 6.61
N ALA A 205 -9.49 36.28 7.36
CA ALA A 205 -10.05 37.62 7.26
C ALA A 205 -9.01 38.68 7.61
N GLY A 206 -8.98 39.77 6.87
CA GLY A 206 -8.13 40.92 7.20
C GLY A 206 -8.83 42.11 7.84
N THR A 207 -8.01 43.09 8.18
CA THR A 207 -8.48 44.41 8.58
C THR A 207 -8.80 45.24 7.34
N LEU A 208 -9.98 45.85 7.32
CA LEU A 208 -10.38 46.75 6.24
C LEU A 208 -9.31 47.83 6.08
N ASN A 209 -8.72 47.93 4.89
CA ASN A 209 -7.85 49.05 4.57
C ASN A 209 -8.69 50.33 4.44
N SER A 210 -8.03 51.48 4.33
CA SER A 210 -8.71 52.78 4.22
C SER A 210 -9.65 52.88 3.02
N CYS A 211 -9.63 51.92 2.09
CA CYS A 211 -10.25 51.97 0.76
C CYS A 211 -10.95 50.68 0.34
N PRO A 212 -12.14 50.41 0.91
CA PRO A 212 -12.86 49.16 0.71
C PRO A 212 -13.19 48.88 -0.76
N GLY A 213 -12.65 47.80 -1.31
CA GLY A 213 -13.02 47.22 -2.61
C GLY A 213 -12.31 47.80 -3.83
N VAL A 214 -11.47 48.83 -3.67
CA VAL A 214 -10.76 49.48 -4.79
C VAL A 214 -9.25 49.65 -4.56
N GLY A 215 -8.79 49.68 -3.30
CA GLY A 215 -7.38 49.89 -2.97
C GLY A 215 -6.98 51.37 -2.88
N ASP A 216 -5.71 51.60 -2.55
CA ASP A 216 -4.99 52.88 -2.50
C ASP A 216 -3.56 52.56 -3.00
N GLN A 217 -3.28 52.82 -4.29
CA GLN A 217 -2.14 52.21 -4.99
C GLN A 217 -0.81 52.93 -4.74
N ASP A 218 -0.84 54.22 -4.37
CA ASP A 218 0.35 55.01 -4.03
C ASP A 218 0.44 55.40 -2.55
N GLY A 219 -0.59 55.13 -1.75
CA GLY A 219 -0.57 55.21 -0.29
C GLY A 219 -0.77 56.62 0.27
N ASP A 220 -1.38 57.53 -0.50
CA ASP A 220 -1.66 58.91 -0.09
C ASP A 220 -2.87 59.04 0.84
N GLY A 221 -3.65 57.96 1.00
CA GLY A 221 -4.83 57.87 1.84
C GLY A 221 -6.15 58.19 1.11
N ILE A 222 -6.14 58.29 -0.22
CA ILE A 222 -7.32 58.44 -1.09
C ILE A 222 -7.52 57.14 -1.87
N CYS A 223 -8.78 56.72 -2.00
CA CYS A 223 -9.11 55.46 -2.65
C CYS A 223 -9.03 55.55 -4.16
N SER A 224 -8.63 54.46 -4.83
CA SER A 224 -8.43 54.38 -6.27
C SER A 224 -9.65 54.77 -7.12
N ASP A 225 -10.86 54.74 -6.56
CA ASP A 225 -12.09 55.19 -7.24
C ASP A 225 -12.42 56.68 -7.04
N VAL A 226 -11.73 57.33 -6.11
CA VAL A 226 -11.79 58.77 -5.80
C VAL A 226 -10.54 59.49 -6.33
N ASP A 227 -9.43 58.78 -6.52
CA ASP A 227 -8.20 59.34 -7.08
C ASP A 227 -8.21 59.33 -8.62
N CYS A 228 -8.04 60.51 -9.21
CA CYS A 228 -7.96 60.69 -10.65
C CYS A 228 -6.66 60.17 -11.25
N ASN A 229 -5.61 59.96 -10.43
CA ASN A 229 -4.32 59.40 -10.84
C ASN A 229 -3.61 58.71 -9.67
N ASP A 230 -4.07 57.48 -9.39
CA ASP A 230 -3.64 56.54 -8.36
C ASP A 230 -2.21 55.98 -8.56
N ASN A 231 -1.27 56.81 -9.04
CA ASN A 231 0.15 56.49 -9.21
C ASN A 231 1.05 57.71 -8.86
N ASP A 232 0.53 58.73 -8.16
CA ASP A 232 1.25 59.94 -7.77
C ASP A 232 0.93 60.29 -6.30
N PRO A 233 1.92 60.20 -5.39
CA PRO A 233 1.70 60.25 -3.93
C PRO A 233 1.36 61.62 -3.33
#